data_AF-A0A2V5PLF5-F1
#
_entry.id   AF-A0A2V5PLF5-F1
#
_cell.length_a   1.000
_cell.length_b   1.000
_cell.length_c   1.000
_cell.angle_alpha   90.00
_cell.angle_beta   90.00
_cell.angle_gamma   90.00
#
_symmetry.space_group_name_H-M   'P 1'
#
loop_
_entity.id
_entity.type
_entity.pdbx_description
1 polymer ?
#
loop_
_entity_poly.entity_id
_entity_poly.type
_entity_poly.pdbx_seq_one_letter_code
_entity_poly.pdbx_strand_id
1 'polypeptide(L)'
;MIQAILFDMGGTLDGDGGHWLDRFEALYRSFGMELSRAAVRGAFDEAERRSALDEEIASADLARMIALHVRWQLVHLGLNDAKLERHLIDGFVEPVREAAAANAQLLASLAARGLKLGVVSNGCGNVEKLCADFGYKPYLSVIVDSQRVGLFKPDPAIYTHAAAKLGGDPGTMMMVGDSFERDVRPAKKAGMKTAWLQGPSPQECPDPTLVDLHLHKLADLPVALSESSLSLA
;
A
#
# COMPACT_ATOMS: atom_id res chain seq x y z
N MET A 1 -2.12 24.02 5.30
CA MET A 1 -3.15 23.31 6.07
C MET A 1 -3.57 22.10 5.26
N ILE A 2 -3.59 20.91 5.85
CA ILE A 2 -3.96 19.68 5.14
C ILE A 2 -5.47 19.51 5.17
N GLN A 3 -6.08 19.28 4.01
CA GLN A 3 -7.51 19.08 3.81
C GLN A 3 -7.84 17.66 3.35
N ALA A 4 -6.89 16.97 2.73
CA ALA A 4 -7.07 15.61 2.26
C ALA A 4 -5.82 14.74 2.46
N ILE A 5 -6.04 13.44 2.62
CA ILE A 5 -4.98 12.45 2.73
C ILE A 5 -5.22 11.33 1.72
N LEU A 6 -4.22 11.08 0.89
CA LEU A 6 -4.14 9.95 0.00
C LEU A 6 -3.25 8.88 0.65
N PHE A 7 -3.71 7.63 0.63
CA PHE A 7 -2.98 6.50 1.14
C PHE A 7 -2.59 5.55 0.01
N ASP A 8 -1.40 4.99 0.09
CA ASP A 8 -1.11 3.74 -0.60
C ASP A 8 -1.88 2.56 0.04
N MET A 9 -2.08 1.48 -0.73
CA MET A 9 -2.69 0.25 -0.23
C MET A 9 -1.65 -0.76 0.25
N GLY A 10 -0.79 -1.23 -0.67
CA GLY A 10 0.05 -2.42 -0.50
C GLY A 10 1.35 -2.11 0.23
N GLY A 11 1.47 -2.57 1.47
CA GLY A 11 2.53 -2.19 2.39
C GLY A 11 2.13 -1.04 3.31
N THR A 12 1.04 -0.33 3.03
CA THR A 12 0.59 0.83 3.81
C THR A 12 -0.71 0.53 4.57
N LEU A 13 -1.88 0.60 3.91
CA LEU A 13 -3.16 0.31 4.56
C LEU A 13 -3.38 -1.17 4.84
N ASP A 14 -2.77 -2.06 4.06
CA ASP A 14 -2.84 -3.51 4.29
C ASP A 14 -1.67 -4.02 5.16
N GLY A 15 -0.76 -3.12 5.57
CA GLY A 15 0.55 -3.58 6.00
C GLY A 15 1.41 -2.73 6.93
N ASP A 16 0.98 -1.54 7.32
CA ASP A 16 1.66 -0.73 8.34
C ASP A 16 3.19 -0.56 8.12
N GLY A 17 3.59 -0.33 6.87
CA GLY A 17 4.97 -0.14 6.41
C GLY A 17 5.71 -1.42 6.02
N GLY A 18 5.08 -2.59 6.17
CA GLY A 18 5.68 -3.86 5.74
C GLY A 18 5.49 -4.10 4.26
N HIS A 19 6.47 -3.73 3.43
CA HIS A 19 6.44 -3.98 1.99
C HIS A 19 6.27 -5.48 1.65
N TRP A 20 5.46 -5.79 0.65
CA TRP A 20 5.05 -7.18 0.33
C TRP A 20 6.22 -8.14 0.06
N LEU A 21 7.24 -7.71 -0.68
CA LEU A 21 8.43 -8.57 -0.88
C LEU A 21 9.03 -9.01 0.46
N ASP A 22 9.27 -8.07 1.37
CA ASP A 22 9.95 -8.37 2.62
C ASP A 22 9.12 -9.34 3.49
N ARG A 23 7.78 -9.28 3.40
CA ARG A 23 6.88 -10.28 3.98
C ARG A 23 7.09 -11.66 3.37
N PHE A 24 7.06 -11.77 2.05
CA PHE A 24 7.27 -13.07 1.38
C PHE A 24 8.65 -13.64 1.71
N GLU A 25 9.72 -12.82 1.72
CA GLU A 25 11.05 -13.24 2.14
C GLU A 25 11.04 -13.82 3.56
N ALA A 26 10.39 -13.13 4.51
CA ALA A 26 10.25 -13.60 5.88
C ALA A 26 9.43 -14.89 5.99
N LEU A 27 8.37 -15.05 5.18
CA LEU A 27 7.52 -16.24 5.18
C LEU A 27 8.23 -17.47 4.59
N TYR A 28 9.00 -17.31 3.51
CA TYR A 28 9.87 -18.39 3.01
C TYR A 28 10.88 -18.80 4.08
N ARG A 29 11.57 -17.83 4.70
CA ARG A 29 12.54 -18.10 5.77
C ARG A 29 11.91 -18.79 6.97
N SER A 30 10.74 -18.36 7.42
CA SER A 30 10.07 -18.95 8.59
C SER A 30 9.56 -20.37 8.35
N PHE A 31 9.33 -20.75 7.08
CA PHE A 31 9.05 -22.13 6.70
C PHE A 31 10.32 -23.01 6.67
N GLY A 32 11.52 -22.40 6.68
CA GLY A 32 12.81 -23.09 6.58
C GLY A 32 13.41 -23.10 5.17
N MET A 33 12.96 -22.24 4.26
CA MET A 33 13.52 -22.11 2.92
C MET A 33 14.70 -21.12 2.93
N GLU A 34 15.87 -21.57 2.46
CA GLU A 34 17.07 -20.76 2.28
C GLU A 34 17.14 -20.24 0.83
N LEU A 35 16.32 -19.23 0.51
CA LEU A 35 16.31 -18.57 -0.79
C LEU A 35 17.11 -17.27 -0.76
N SER A 36 17.84 -16.96 -1.83
CA SER A 36 18.47 -15.65 -1.97
C SER A 36 17.41 -14.57 -2.18
N ARG A 37 17.68 -13.33 -1.72
CA ARG A 37 16.78 -12.19 -1.95
C ARG A 37 16.49 -11.96 -3.44
N ALA A 38 17.47 -12.22 -4.31
CA ALA A 38 17.29 -12.14 -5.76
C ALA A 38 16.30 -13.19 -6.29
N ALA A 39 16.30 -14.40 -5.74
CA ALA A 39 15.35 -15.44 -6.12
C ALA A 39 13.92 -15.09 -5.67
N VAL A 40 13.74 -14.63 -4.43
CA VAL A 40 12.42 -14.18 -3.93
C VAL A 40 11.93 -12.98 -4.72
N ARG A 41 12.81 -12.01 -5.02
CA ARG A 41 12.51 -10.86 -5.88
C ARG A 41 12.04 -11.30 -7.27
N GLY A 42 12.76 -12.20 -7.93
CA GLY A 42 12.38 -12.70 -9.26
C GLY A 42 11.01 -13.39 -9.26
N ALA A 43 10.73 -14.20 -8.24
CA ALA A 43 9.45 -14.85 -8.07
C ALA A 43 8.31 -13.84 -7.83
N PHE A 44 8.55 -12.85 -6.96
CA PHE A 44 7.61 -11.78 -6.65
C PHE A 44 7.29 -10.94 -7.90
N ASP A 45 8.32 -10.50 -8.63
CA ASP A 45 8.14 -9.67 -9.83
C ASP A 45 7.40 -10.42 -10.95
N GLU A 46 7.63 -11.73 -11.10
CA GLU A 46 6.87 -12.57 -12.02
C GLU A 46 5.39 -12.69 -11.61
N ALA A 47 5.12 -12.79 -10.31
CA ALA A 47 3.75 -12.83 -9.81
C ALA A 47 3.04 -11.48 -9.97
N GLU A 48 3.71 -10.34 -9.75
CA GLU A 48 3.20 -8.99 -10.05
C GLU A 48 2.86 -8.86 -11.55
N ARG A 49 3.77 -9.28 -12.43
CA ARG A 49 3.59 -9.24 -13.88
C ARG A 49 2.38 -10.07 -14.32
N ARG A 50 2.19 -11.26 -13.75
CA ARG A 50 1.01 -12.09 -14.02
C ARG A 50 -0.25 -11.44 -13.46
N SER A 51 -0.18 -10.84 -12.28
CA SER A 51 -1.32 -10.18 -11.66
C SER A 51 -1.88 -9.05 -12.53
N ALA A 52 -1.01 -8.27 -13.16
CA ALA A 52 -1.39 -7.20 -14.07
C ALA A 52 -2.11 -7.68 -15.36
N LEU A 53 -2.00 -8.97 -15.70
CA LEU A 53 -2.56 -9.56 -16.93
C LEU A 53 -3.74 -10.52 -16.67
N ASP A 54 -4.00 -10.85 -15.40
CA ASP A 54 -5.00 -11.85 -15.03
C ASP A 54 -6.35 -11.19 -14.71
N GLU A 55 -7.37 -11.48 -15.54
CA GLU A 55 -8.71 -10.92 -15.39
C GLU A 55 -9.42 -11.39 -14.10
N GLU A 56 -9.07 -12.55 -13.56
CA GLU A 56 -9.67 -13.04 -12.31
C GLU A 56 -9.28 -12.15 -11.13
N ILE A 57 -8.05 -11.64 -11.13
CA ILE A 57 -7.55 -10.78 -10.04
C ILE A 57 -8.33 -9.48 -9.93
N ALA A 58 -8.77 -8.90 -11.06
CA ALA A 58 -9.49 -7.63 -11.06
C ALA A 58 -10.81 -7.65 -10.26
N SER A 59 -11.30 -8.83 -9.88
CA SER A 59 -12.47 -9.03 -9.02
C SER A 59 -12.20 -9.91 -7.79
N ALA A 60 -10.95 -10.32 -7.57
CA ALA A 60 -10.56 -11.19 -6.48
C ALA A 60 -10.61 -10.48 -5.11
N ASP A 61 -10.99 -11.22 -4.08
CA ASP A 61 -10.72 -10.83 -2.70
C ASP A 61 -9.24 -11.06 -2.36
N LEU A 62 -8.85 -10.63 -1.15
CA LEU A 62 -7.47 -10.76 -0.66
C LEU A 62 -6.97 -12.22 -0.72
N ALA A 63 -7.77 -13.17 -0.22
CA ALA A 63 -7.33 -14.57 -0.12
C ALA A 63 -7.09 -15.18 -1.51
N ARG A 64 -7.99 -14.90 -2.47
CA ARG A 64 -7.85 -15.37 -3.85
C ARG A 64 -6.66 -14.71 -4.55
N MET A 65 -6.48 -13.40 -4.40
CA MET A 65 -5.36 -12.66 -4.96
C MET A 65 -4.02 -13.21 -4.46
N ILE A 66 -3.88 -13.39 -3.14
CA ILE A 66 -2.64 -13.92 -2.54
C ILE A 66 -2.42 -15.38 -2.92
N ALA A 67 -3.46 -16.21 -3.01
CA ALA A 67 -3.32 -17.59 -3.47
C ALA A 67 -2.76 -17.68 -4.89
N LEU A 68 -3.23 -16.83 -5.81
CA LEU A 68 -2.68 -16.76 -7.18
C LEU A 68 -1.23 -16.26 -7.16
N HIS A 69 -0.95 -15.19 -6.41
CA HIS A 69 0.39 -14.64 -6.26
C HIS A 69 1.39 -15.67 -5.73
N VAL A 70 1.01 -16.45 -4.70
CA VAL A 70 1.83 -17.53 -4.15
C VAL A 70 2.06 -18.63 -5.18
N ARG A 71 1.01 -19.08 -5.87
CA ARG A 71 1.15 -20.13 -6.90
C ARG A 71 2.13 -19.74 -8.00
N TRP A 72 2.07 -18.51 -8.48
CA TRP A 72 2.99 -18.03 -9.50
C TRP A 72 4.43 -17.93 -9.00
N GLN A 73 4.64 -17.50 -7.77
CA GLN A 73 5.96 -17.52 -7.15
C GLN A 73 6.52 -18.94 -7.04
N LEU A 74 5.73 -19.90 -6.56
CA LEU A 74 6.15 -21.29 -6.43
C LEU A 74 6.49 -21.91 -7.79
N VAL A 75 5.67 -21.66 -8.81
CA VAL A 75 5.95 -22.10 -10.20
C VAL A 75 7.25 -21.48 -10.71
N HIS A 76 7.48 -20.18 -10.48
CA HIS A 76 8.73 -19.51 -10.89
C HIS A 76 9.97 -20.12 -10.21
N LEU A 77 9.84 -20.49 -8.94
CA LEU A 77 10.92 -21.11 -8.16
C LEU A 77 11.09 -22.61 -8.44
N GLY A 78 10.23 -23.23 -9.27
CA GLY A 78 10.23 -24.67 -9.50
C GLY A 78 9.81 -25.48 -8.27
N LEU A 79 9.04 -24.88 -7.36
CA LEU A 79 8.57 -25.49 -6.12
C LEU A 79 7.14 -26.00 -6.27
N ASN A 80 6.86 -27.13 -5.63
CA ASN A 80 5.52 -27.71 -5.54
C ASN A 80 5.34 -28.38 -4.18
N ASP A 81 4.97 -27.58 -3.18
CA ASP A 81 4.73 -28.03 -1.81
C ASP A 81 3.46 -27.36 -1.26
N ALA A 82 2.43 -28.17 -1.01
CA ALA A 82 1.12 -27.70 -0.53
C ALA A 82 1.16 -27.14 0.90
N LYS A 83 2.12 -27.56 1.73
CA LYS A 83 2.30 -27.00 3.08
C LYS A 83 2.96 -25.62 2.98
N LEU A 84 3.95 -25.47 2.11
CA LEU A 84 4.57 -24.18 1.83
C LEU A 84 3.53 -23.21 1.24
N GLU A 85 2.77 -23.64 0.22
CA GLU A 85 1.71 -22.81 -0.39
C GLU A 85 0.74 -22.28 0.68
N ARG A 86 0.23 -23.17 1.54
CA ARG A 86 -0.67 -22.79 2.64
C ARG A 86 0.00 -21.83 3.63
N HIS A 87 1.24 -22.12 4.05
CA HIS A 87 1.99 -21.27 4.98
C HIS A 87 2.17 -19.85 4.44
N LEU A 88 2.52 -19.71 3.16
CA LEU A 88 2.68 -18.42 2.51
C LEU A 88 1.34 -17.66 2.40
N ILE A 89 0.25 -18.35 2.07
CA ILE A 89 -1.07 -17.73 1.95
C ILE A 89 -1.56 -17.27 3.33
N ASP A 90 -1.64 -18.18 4.30
CA ASP A 90 -2.20 -17.90 5.61
C ASP A 90 -1.34 -16.86 6.35
N GLY A 91 -0.01 -17.02 6.30
CA GLY A 91 0.94 -16.10 6.91
C GLY A 91 0.96 -14.70 6.28
N PHE A 92 0.42 -14.53 5.08
CA PHE A 92 0.24 -13.22 4.46
C PHE A 92 -1.16 -12.64 4.74
N VAL A 93 -2.21 -13.45 4.58
CA VAL A 93 -3.60 -13.01 4.66
C VAL A 93 -3.98 -12.60 6.09
N GLU A 94 -3.63 -13.40 7.10
CA GLU A 94 -4.07 -13.15 8.47
C GLU A 94 -3.52 -11.82 9.03
N PRO A 95 -2.21 -11.51 8.93
CA PRO A 95 -1.70 -10.22 9.38
C PRO A 95 -2.31 -9.02 8.63
N VAL A 96 -2.65 -9.19 7.35
CA VAL A 96 -3.34 -8.13 6.59
C VAL A 96 -4.74 -7.89 7.14
N ARG A 97 -5.49 -8.94 7.50
CA ARG A 97 -6.83 -8.79 8.11
C ARG A 97 -6.78 -8.06 9.44
N GLU A 98 -5.78 -8.37 10.27
CA GLU A 98 -5.57 -7.69 11.55
C GLU A 98 -5.23 -6.21 11.36
N ALA A 99 -4.27 -5.91 10.49
CA ALA A 99 -3.91 -4.54 10.13
C ALA A 99 -5.13 -3.79 9.56
N ALA A 100 -5.94 -4.46 8.75
CA ALA A 100 -7.08 -3.85 8.12
C ALA A 100 -8.15 -3.41 9.12
N ALA A 101 -8.44 -4.24 10.13
CA ALA A 101 -9.38 -3.88 11.18
C ALA A 101 -8.91 -2.63 11.97
N ALA A 102 -7.62 -2.54 12.31
CA ALA A 102 -7.05 -1.39 13.00
C ALA A 102 -7.07 -0.12 12.12
N ASN A 103 -6.69 -0.25 10.85
CA ASN A 103 -6.61 0.87 9.91
C ASN A 103 -8.00 1.39 9.51
N ALA A 104 -9.04 0.56 9.52
CA ALA A 104 -10.42 1.03 9.33
C ALA A 104 -10.83 2.02 10.43
N GLN A 105 -10.46 1.76 11.69
CA GLN A 105 -10.72 2.68 12.80
C GLN A 105 -9.94 3.99 12.67
N LEU A 106 -8.68 3.90 12.20
CA LEU A 106 -7.88 5.08 11.91
C LEU A 106 -8.53 5.96 10.83
N LEU A 107 -8.92 5.36 9.70
CA LEU A 107 -9.61 6.07 8.61
C LEU A 107 -10.91 6.71 9.10
N ALA A 108 -11.69 6.00 9.91
CA ALA A 108 -12.90 6.55 10.53
C ALA A 108 -12.59 7.80 11.38
N SER A 109 -11.53 7.75 12.19
CA SER A 109 -11.13 8.87 13.05
C SER A 109 -10.64 10.09 12.26
N LEU A 110 -9.92 9.87 11.16
CA LEU A 110 -9.43 10.94 10.28
C LEU A 110 -10.61 11.57 9.52
N ALA A 111 -11.53 10.77 9.02
CA ALA A 111 -12.74 11.25 8.35
C ALA A 111 -13.63 12.06 9.32
N ALA A 112 -13.75 11.62 10.58
CA ALA A 112 -14.49 12.35 11.61
C ALA A 112 -13.89 13.72 11.95
N ARG A 113 -12.62 13.95 11.63
CA ARG A 113 -11.94 15.27 11.73
C ARG A 113 -12.17 16.15 10.49
N GLY A 114 -13.03 15.74 9.56
CA GLY A 114 -13.36 16.51 8.36
C GLY A 114 -12.37 16.35 7.20
N LEU A 115 -11.37 15.48 7.32
CA LEU A 115 -10.42 15.20 6.24
C LEU A 115 -11.07 14.37 5.14
N LYS A 116 -10.85 14.76 3.89
CA LYS A 116 -11.17 13.90 2.75
C LYS A 116 -10.10 12.84 2.59
N LEU A 117 -10.49 11.58 2.53
CA LEU A 117 -9.55 10.47 2.41
C LEU A 117 -9.64 9.83 1.02
N GLY A 118 -8.54 9.31 0.53
CA GLY A 118 -8.51 8.55 -0.69
C GLY A 118 -7.43 7.49 -0.72
N VAL A 119 -7.53 6.56 -1.66
CA VAL A 119 -6.50 5.57 -1.95
C VAL A 119 -5.94 5.81 -3.34
N VAL A 120 -4.63 5.71 -3.48
CA VAL A 120 -3.92 5.62 -4.75
C VAL A 120 -3.05 4.38 -4.68
N SER A 121 -3.24 3.41 -5.57
CA SER A 121 -2.49 2.16 -5.53
C SER A 121 -2.12 1.69 -6.93
N ASN A 122 -0.91 1.14 -7.05
CA ASN A 122 -0.57 0.30 -8.20
C ASN A 122 -1.25 -1.06 -8.06
N GLY A 123 -2.57 -1.07 -8.24
CA GLY A 123 -3.42 -2.24 -8.09
C GLY A 123 -3.60 -3.04 -9.37
N CYS A 124 -4.28 -4.17 -9.24
CA CYS A 124 -4.61 -5.06 -10.35
C CYS A 124 -6.10 -4.99 -10.74
N GLY A 125 -6.76 -3.87 -10.45
CA GLY A 125 -8.17 -3.65 -10.77
C GLY A 125 -9.16 -3.96 -9.64
N ASN A 126 -8.70 -4.52 -8.51
CA ASN A 126 -9.53 -4.94 -7.38
C ASN A 126 -9.39 -4.07 -6.12
N VAL A 127 -8.66 -2.95 -6.16
CA VAL A 127 -8.43 -2.11 -4.96
C VAL A 127 -9.75 -1.65 -4.35
N GLU A 128 -10.76 -1.32 -5.16
CA GLU A 128 -12.08 -0.94 -4.65
C GLU A 128 -12.78 -2.08 -3.90
N LYS A 129 -12.63 -3.33 -4.39
CA LYS A 129 -13.15 -4.51 -3.70
C LYS A 129 -12.43 -4.75 -2.38
N LEU A 130 -11.09 -4.64 -2.36
CA LEU A 130 -10.32 -4.74 -1.12
C LEU A 130 -10.75 -3.68 -0.10
N CYS A 131 -10.88 -2.42 -0.51
CA CYS A 131 -11.40 -1.35 0.33
C CYS A 131 -12.80 -1.64 0.88
N ALA A 132 -13.67 -2.29 0.10
CA ALA A 132 -15.00 -2.69 0.56
C ALA A 132 -14.92 -3.84 1.58
N ASP A 133 -14.16 -4.89 1.28
CA ASP A 133 -13.99 -6.07 2.14
C ASP A 133 -13.32 -5.70 3.48
N PHE A 134 -12.41 -4.73 3.49
CA PHE A 134 -11.75 -4.20 4.68
C PHE A 134 -12.57 -3.15 5.45
N GLY A 135 -13.74 -2.75 4.94
CA GLY A 135 -14.58 -1.74 5.59
C GLY A 135 -14.05 -0.30 5.47
N TYR A 136 -13.12 -0.03 4.55
CA TYR A 136 -12.56 1.30 4.31
C TYR A 136 -13.47 2.18 3.46
N LYS A 137 -14.22 1.56 2.53
CA LYS A 137 -15.02 2.26 1.52
C LYS A 137 -15.91 3.39 2.08
N PRO A 138 -16.58 3.26 3.25
CA PRO A 138 -17.39 4.34 3.82
C PRO A 138 -16.62 5.63 4.15
N TYR A 139 -15.30 5.56 4.32
CA TYR A 139 -14.46 6.69 4.72
C TYR A 139 -13.68 7.31 3.55
N LEU A 140 -13.70 6.66 2.38
CA LEU A 140 -12.91 7.05 1.22
C LEU A 140 -13.76 7.85 0.23
N SER A 141 -13.34 9.08 -0.05
CA SER A 141 -13.94 9.94 -1.08
C SER A 141 -13.47 9.58 -2.49
N VAL A 142 -12.29 8.96 -2.63
CA VAL A 142 -11.77 8.46 -3.91
C VAL A 142 -10.97 7.17 -3.74
N ILE A 143 -11.08 6.28 -4.71
CA ILE A 143 -10.19 5.12 -4.86
C ILE A 143 -9.63 5.17 -6.28
N VAL A 144 -8.31 5.26 -6.40
CA VAL A 144 -7.59 5.27 -7.68
C VAL A 144 -6.77 3.99 -7.77
N ASP A 145 -7.28 3.06 -8.56
CA ASP A 145 -6.59 1.83 -8.96
C ASP A 145 -5.91 2.07 -10.31
N SER A 146 -4.58 1.95 -10.35
CA SER A 146 -3.78 2.25 -11.54
C SER A 146 -4.24 1.50 -12.79
N GLN A 147 -4.61 0.23 -12.66
CA GLN A 147 -5.04 -0.61 -13.77
C GLN A 147 -6.36 -0.11 -14.36
N ARG A 148 -7.25 0.41 -13.51
CA ARG A 148 -8.57 0.94 -13.95
C ARG A 148 -8.44 2.30 -14.63
N VAL A 149 -7.51 3.14 -14.20
CA VAL A 149 -7.36 4.50 -14.74
C VAL A 149 -6.28 4.62 -15.82
N GLY A 150 -5.45 3.60 -16.01
CA GLY A 150 -4.34 3.60 -16.98
C GLY A 150 -3.18 4.53 -16.61
N LEU A 151 -3.07 4.91 -15.33
CA LEU A 151 -2.02 5.78 -14.79
C LEU A 151 -1.35 5.04 -13.63
N PHE A 152 -0.02 4.99 -13.60
CA PHE A 152 0.73 4.17 -12.65
C PHE A 152 1.74 5.01 -11.89
N LYS A 153 1.91 4.73 -10.59
CA LYS A 153 3.07 5.20 -9.84
C LYS A 153 4.34 4.59 -10.48
N PRO A 154 5.45 5.34 -10.60
CA PRO A 154 5.73 6.64 -9.99
C PRO A 154 5.39 7.85 -10.88
N ASP A 155 4.55 7.73 -11.91
CA ASP A 155 4.17 8.88 -12.72
C ASP A 155 3.34 9.89 -11.87
N PRO A 156 3.75 11.16 -11.75
CA PRO A 156 2.99 12.20 -11.05
C PRO A 156 1.52 12.33 -11.49
N ALA A 157 1.19 11.95 -12.73
CA ALA A 157 -0.16 12.07 -13.29
C ALA A 157 -1.22 11.33 -12.46
N ILE A 158 -0.89 10.20 -11.84
CA ILE A 158 -1.85 9.46 -10.99
C ILE A 158 -2.23 10.26 -9.73
N TYR A 159 -1.27 11.01 -9.17
CA TYR A 159 -1.46 11.85 -8.00
C TYR A 159 -2.31 13.07 -8.33
N THR A 160 -2.01 13.74 -9.45
CA THR A 160 -2.83 14.86 -9.93
C THR A 160 -4.24 14.40 -10.28
N HIS A 161 -4.41 13.19 -10.84
CA HIS A 161 -5.72 12.59 -11.09
C HIS A 161 -6.50 12.36 -9.80
N ALA A 162 -5.88 11.82 -8.76
CA ALA A 162 -6.49 11.62 -7.45
C ALA A 162 -6.87 12.96 -6.79
N ALA A 163 -5.97 13.96 -6.86
CA ALA A 163 -6.21 15.29 -6.30
C ALA A 163 -7.40 15.99 -6.97
N ALA A 164 -7.50 15.91 -8.31
CA ALA A 164 -8.63 16.46 -9.05
C ALA A 164 -9.97 15.88 -8.58
N LYS A 165 -10.04 14.58 -8.30
CA LYS A 165 -11.24 13.91 -7.77
C LYS A 165 -11.59 14.32 -6.33
N LEU A 166 -10.62 14.77 -5.55
CA LEU A 166 -10.80 15.21 -4.16
C LEU A 166 -11.08 16.72 -4.00
N GLY A 167 -11.01 17.49 -5.08
CA GLY A 167 -11.26 18.94 -5.07
C GLY A 167 -10.06 19.81 -5.38
N GLY A 168 -8.98 19.24 -5.91
CA GLY A 168 -8.05 19.98 -6.77
C GLY A 168 -6.63 20.12 -6.25
N ASP A 169 -6.39 20.98 -5.27
CA ASP A 169 -5.05 21.48 -4.96
C ASP A 169 -4.16 20.42 -4.27
N PRO A 170 -3.12 19.88 -4.94
CA PRO A 170 -2.20 18.94 -4.30
C PRO A 170 -1.46 19.55 -3.10
N GLY A 171 -1.29 20.87 -3.06
CA GLY A 171 -0.61 21.59 -1.96
C GLY A 171 -1.34 21.52 -0.62
N THR A 172 -2.64 21.17 -0.62
CA THR A 172 -3.43 20.92 0.60
C THR A 172 -3.60 19.43 0.90
N MET A 173 -2.89 18.55 0.18
CA MET A 173 -2.98 17.11 0.33
C MET A 173 -1.69 16.51 0.87
N MET A 174 -1.83 15.37 1.55
CA MET A 174 -0.71 14.54 1.98
C MET A 174 -0.81 13.16 1.33
N MET A 175 0.29 12.68 0.76
CA MET A 175 0.44 11.27 0.39
C MET A 175 1.12 10.51 1.52
N VAL A 176 0.51 9.43 1.97
CA VAL A 176 1.03 8.50 2.98
C VAL A 176 1.31 7.17 2.29
N GLY A 177 2.54 6.69 2.34
CA GLY A 177 2.92 5.42 1.72
C GLY A 177 4.24 4.86 2.25
N ASP A 178 4.48 3.58 2.03
CA ASP A 178 5.68 2.86 2.43
C ASP A 178 6.81 2.99 1.40
N SER A 179 6.49 3.21 0.13
CA SER A 179 7.48 3.27 -0.94
C SER A 179 8.01 4.68 -1.16
N PHE A 180 9.29 4.89 -0.85
CA PHE A 180 9.92 6.19 -1.14
C PHE A 180 9.86 6.54 -2.64
N GLU A 181 10.18 5.57 -3.50
CA GLU A 181 10.25 5.77 -4.95
C GLU A 181 8.86 5.83 -5.62
N ARG A 182 7.88 5.09 -5.10
CA ARG A 182 6.55 5.06 -5.70
C ARG A 182 5.58 6.05 -5.10
N ASP A 183 5.70 6.41 -3.81
CA ASP A 183 4.75 7.27 -3.10
C ASP A 183 5.34 8.64 -2.78
N VAL A 184 6.45 8.69 -2.04
CA VAL A 184 7.00 9.93 -1.49
C VAL A 184 7.53 10.84 -2.59
N ARG A 185 8.54 10.37 -3.34
CA ARG A 185 9.21 11.15 -4.38
C ARG A 185 8.22 11.71 -5.42
N PRO A 186 7.32 10.91 -6.02
CA PRO A 186 6.42 11.43 -7.05
C PRO A 186 5.27 12.28 -6.49
N ALA A 187 4.75 12.00 -5.29
CA ALA A 187 3.76 12.88 -4.67
C ALA A 187 4.35 14.25 -4.34
N LYS A 188 5.59 14.30 -3.86
CA LYS A 188 6.32 15.57 -3.63
C LYS A 188 6.48 16.35 -4.93
N LYS A 189 6.83 15.68 -6.03
CA LYS A 189 6.89 16.28 -7.38
C LYS A 189 5.53 16.79 -7.86
N ALA A 190 4.44 16.13 -7.47
CA ALA A 190 3.07 16.58 -7.75
C ALA A 190 2.61 17.76 -6.87
N GLY A 191 3.45 18.23 -5.94
CA GLY A 191 3.17 19.37 -5.06
C GLY A 191 2.54 18.98 -3.71
N MET A 192 2.43 17.69 -3.40
CA MET A 192 1.84 17.21 -2.14
C MET A 192 2.81 17.29 -0.98
N LYS A 193 2.25 17.31 0.23
CA LYS A 193 2.96 16.91 1.44
C LYS A 193 3.12 15.39 1.47
N THR A 194 4.11 14.90 2.19
CA THR A 194 4.44 13.46 2.21
C THR A 194 4.65 12.96 3.63
N ALA A 195 4.07 11.81 3.93
CA ALA A 195 4.41 11.02 5.10
C ALA A 195 4.97 9.68 4.64
N TRP A 196 6.22 9.40 5.00
CA TRP A 196 6.87 8.14 4.66
C TRP A 196 6.73 7.15 5.81
N LEU A 197 6.08 6.02 5.54
CA LEU A 197 5.85 4.95 6.50
C LEU A 197 6.96 3.89 6.38
N GLN A 198 7.94 3.93 7.29
CA GLN A 198 9.11 3.05 7.21
C GLN A 198 8.85 1.64 7.76
N GLY A 199 7.78 1.46 8.54
CA GLY A 199 7.41 0.18 9.13
C GLY A 199 8.48 -0.40 10.07
N PRO A 200 8.46 -1.73 10.31
CA PRO A 200 9.28 -2.38 11.33
C PRO A 200 10.76 -2.56 10.95
N SER A 201 11.13 -2.33 9.69
CA SER A 201 12.50 -2.45 9.19
C SER A 201 12.94 -1.12 8.58
N PRO A 202 13.40 -0.16 9.41
CA PRO A 202 13.72 1.18 8.96
C PRO A 202 14.80 1.15 7.87
N GLN A 203 14.50 1.81 6.76
CA GLN A 203 15.46 2.04 5.69
C GLN A 203 16.02 3.45 5.82
N GLU A 204 17.27 3.63 5.40
CA GLU A 204 17.84 4.97 5.29
C GLU A 204 17.01 5.79 4.29
N CYS A 205 16.64 7.02 4.66
CA CYS A 205 15.86 7.89 3.79
C CYS A 205 16.73 8.34 2.61
N PRO A 206 16.38 7.99 1.35
CA PRO A 206 17.19 8.35 0.21
C PRO A 206 17.33 9.87 0.03
N ASP A 207 16.29 10.63 0.38
CA ASP A 207 16.30 12.08 0.37
C ASP A 207 15.31 12.63 1.42
N PRO A 208 15.80 13.00 2.62
CA PRO A 208 14.96 13.54 3.70
C PRO A 208 14.23 14.83 3.33
N THR A 209 14.69 15.59 2.34
CA THR A 209 14.03 16.85 1.94
C THR A 209 12.69 16.62 1.26
N LEU A 210 12.44 15.40 0.80
CA LEU A 210 11.19 15.00 0.17
C LEU A 210 10.16 14.44 1.15
N VAL A 211 10.49 14.31 2.43
CA VAL A 211 9.62 13.75 3.48
C VAL A 211 9.21 14.86 4.44
N ASP A 212 7.91 15.16 4.53
CA ASP A 212 7.42 16.11 5.53
C ASP A 212 7.18 15.43 6.91
N LEU A 213 6.78 14.15 6.92
CA LEU A 213 6.58 13.36 8.14
C LEU A 213 7.21 11.96 8.01
N HIS A 214 7.94 11.53 9.04
CA HIS A 214 8.39 10.14 9.17
C HIS A 214 7.46 9.38 10.11
N LEU A 215 6.92 8.27 9.64
CA LEU A 215 6.04 7.40 10.41
C LEU A 215 6.68 6.03 10.60
N HIS A 216 6.64 5.53 11.83
CA HIS A 216 6.99 4.15 12.13
C HIS A 216 5.76 3.24 12.08
N LYS A 217 4.62 3.77 12.52
CA LYS A 217 3.31 3.15 12.38
C LYS A 217 2.32 4.16 11.81
N LEU A 218 1.36 3.65 11.06
CA LEU A 218 0.29 4.44 10.48
C LEU A 218 -0.61 5.05 11.57
N ALA A 219 -0.76 4.36 12.70
CA ALA A 219 -1.48 4.85 13.87
C ALA A 219 -0.86 6.13 14.49
N ASP A 220 0.40 6.45 14.19
CA ASP A 220 1.07 7.67 14.68
C ASP A 220 0.68 8.92 13.87
N LEU A 221 0.11 8.74 12.68
CA LEU A 221 -0.25 9.83 11.77
C LEU A 221 -1.10 10.94 12.41
N PRO A 222 -2.16 10.64 13.20
CA PRO A 222 -2.96 11.69 13.84
C PRO A 222 -2.18 12.57 14.81
N VAL A 223 -1.19 12.01 15.52
CA VAL A 223 -0.32 12.74 16.45
C VAL A 223 0.69 13.56 15.66
N ALA A 224 1.36 12.96 14.68
CA ALA A 224 2.32 13.63 13.81
C ALA A 224 1.72 14.84 13.07
N LEU A 225 0.47 14.72 12.60
CA LEU A 225 -0.25 15.85 11.99
C LEU A 225 -0.49 16.99 12.98
N SER A 226 -0.75 16.69 14.25
CA SER A 226 -1.00 17.72 15.28
C SER A 226 0.26 18.43 15.78
N GLU A 227 1.39 17.73 15.81
CA GLU A 227 2.68 18.27 16.30
C GLU A 227 3.45 19.02 15.21
N SER A 228 3.22 18.68 13.94
CA SER A 228 3.81 19.42 12.83
C SER A 228 3.14 20.78 12.62
N SER A 229 3.86 21.72 11.99
CA SER A 229 3.28 22.99 11.53
C SER A 229 2.23 22.83 10.41
N LEU A 230 1.90 21.59 10.04
CA LEU A 230 0.88 21.21 9.08
C LEU A 230 -0.48 21.12 9.80
N SER A 231 -1.06 22.25 10.19
CA SER A 231 -2.37 22.27 10.87
C SER A 231 -3.48 21.59 10.05
N LEU A 232 -4.40 20.94 10.76
CA LEU A 232 -5.67 20.40 10.23
C LEU A 232 -6.69 21.54 10.06
N ALA A 233 -7.58 21.41 9.07
CA ALA A 233 -8.66 22.37 8.79
C ALA A 233 -9.89 22.17 9.66
#